data_AF-A0A934S3M6-F1
#
_entry.id   AF-A0A934S3M6-F1
#
_cell.length_a   1.000
_cell.length_b   1.000
_cell.length_c   1.000
_cell.angle_alpha   90.00
_cell.angle_beta   90.00
_cell.angle_gamma   90.00
#
_symmetry.space_group_name_H-M   'P 1'
#
loop_
_entity.id
_entity.type
_entity.pdbx_description
1 polymer ?
#
loop_
_entity_poly.entity_id
_entity_poly.type
_entity_poly.pdbx_seq_one_letter_code
_entity_poly.pdbx_strand_id
1 'polypeptide(L)'
;MSQGKVSWPVVCLGLARMILQDRTERRKILFWMLLAVMAGMAIGLWGINAWLMESALRFLLWWGGCILLTILVILFALYDALAVIREEREKLFRDD
;
A
#
# COMPACT_ATOMS: atom_id res chain seq x y z
N MET A 1 8.50 -8.90 37.36
CA MET A 1 7.87 -8.42 36.11
C MET A 1 8.74 -8.86 34.94
N SER A 2 8.35 -9.91 34.20
CA SER A 2 9.11 -10.44 33.07
C SER A 2 8.89 -9.55 31.84
N GLN A 3 9.94 -8.86 31.37
CA GLN A 3 9.94 -8.20 30.07
C GLN A 3 9.86 -9.27 28.97
N GLY A 4 8.64 -9.58 28.53
CA GLY A 4 8.42 -10.38 27.32
C GLY A 4 8.96 -9.61 26.12
N LYS A 5 9.96 -10.16 25.45
CA LYS A 5 10.50 -9.63 24.19
C LYS A 5 9.36 -9.51 23.19
N VAL A 6 8.85 -8.30 22.97
CA VAL A 6 7.78 -8.06 22.01
C VAL A 6 8.37 -8.35 20.64
N SER A 7 7.90 -9.43 20.01
CA SER A 7 8.42 -9.88 18.72
C SER A 7 8.04 -8.87 17.65
N TRP A 8 9.02 -8.38 16.90
CA TRP A 8 8.85 -7.40 15.81
C TRP A 8 7.66 -7.68 14.87
N PRO A 9 7.41 -8.92 14.40
CA PRO A 9 6.23 -9.22 13.59
C PRO A 9 4.89 -8.97 14.31
N VAL A 10 4.82 -9.13 15.64
CA VAL A 10 3.62 -8.85 16.44
C VAL A 10 3.36 -7.35 16.52
N VAL A 11 4.42 -6.54 16.59
CA VAL A 11 4.31 -5.07 16.53
C VAL A 11 3.84 -4.62 15.15
N CYS A 12 4.41 -5.18 14.07
CA CYS A 12 3.96 -4.89 12.70
C CYS A 12 2.50 -5.32 12.46
N LEU A 13 2.09 -6.49 12.95
CA LEU A 13 0.71 -6.97 12.88
C LEU A 13 -0.24 -6.12 13.73
N GLY A 14 0.20 -5.66 14.90
CA GLY A 14 -0.56 -4.78 15.78
C GLY A 14 -0.78 -3.41 15.15
N LEU A 15 0.28 -2.79 14.63
CA LEU A 15 0.22 -1.53 13.90
C LEU A 15 -0.62 -1.66 12.62
N ALA A 16 -0.44 -2.76 11.87
CA ALA A 16 -1.26 -3.05 10.71
C ALA A 16 -2.73 -3.11 11.11
N ARG A 17 -3.11 -3.89 12.14
CA ARG A 17 -4.50 -3.97 12.62
C ARG A 17 -5.05 -2.62 13.07
N MET A 18 -4.25 -1.81 13.76
CA MET A 18 -4.68 -0.53 14.31
C MET A 18 -4.91 0.51 13.19
N ILE A 19 -3.97 0.61 12.24
CA ILE A 19 -4.11 1.44 11.03
C ILE A 19 -5.25 0.92 10.15
N LEU A 20 -5.45 -0.39 10.10
CA LEU A 20 -6.53 -1.04 9.36
C LEU A 20 -7.89 -0.95 10.06
N GLN A 21 -8.03 -0.42 11.27
CA GLN A 21 -9.37 -0.27 11.87
C GLN A 21 -10.01 1.07 11.52
N ASP A 22 -9.23 2.07 11.10
CA ASP A 22 -9.76 3.38 10.72
C ASP A 22 -9.88 3.50 9.20
N ARG A 23 -11.11 3.65 8.73
CA ARG A 23 -11.47 3.84 7.32
C ARG A 23 -10.79 5.08 6.72
N THR A 24 -10.57 6.11 7.53
CA THR A 24 -9.97 7.38 7.10
C THR A 24 -8.47 7.22 6.87
N GLU A 25 -7.79 6.49 7.77
CA GLU A 25 -6.35 6.26 7.67
C GLU A 25 -5.99 5.30 6.54
N ARG A 26 -6.80 4.26 6.29
CA ARG A 26 -6.65 3.37 5.12
C ARG A 26 -6.67 4.13 3.80
N ARG A 27 -7.63 5.04 3.63
CA ARG A 27 -7.78 5.85 2.41
C ARG A 27 -6.65 6.85 2.24
N LYS A 28 -6.16 7.46 3.33
CA LYS A 28 -4.97 8.32 3.29
C LYS A 28 -3.74 7.56 2.83
N ILE A 29 -3.51 6.36 3.37
CA ILE A 29 -2.38 5.52 2.98
C ILE A 29 -2.47 5.14 1.51
N LEU A 30 -3.65 4.72 1.03
CA LEU A 30 -3.89 4.48 -0.39
C LEU A 30 -3.58 5.69 -1.26
N PHE A 31 -4.03 6.87 -0.84
CA PHE A 31 -3.76 8.12 -1.56
C PHE A 31 -2.26 8.41 -1.63
N TRP A 32 -1.53 8.30 -0.50
CA TRP A 32 -0.09 8.51 -0.48
C TRP A 32 0.67 7.47 -1.31
N MET A 33 0.27 6.21 -1.28
CA MET A 33 0.87 5.16 -2.11
C MET A 33 0.63 5.41 -3.60
N LEU A 34 -0.59 5.82 -3.97
CA LEU A 34 -0.92 6.20 -5.34
C LEU A 34 -0.08 7.40 -5.80
N LEU A 35 0.04 8.42 -4.95
CA LEU A 35 0.83 9.61 -5.24
C LEU A 35 2.33 9.27 -5.38
N ALA A 36 2.84 8.35 -4.56
CA ALA A 36 4.21 7.84 -4.68
C ALA A 36 4.44 7.10 -6.01
N VAL A 37 3.49 6.26 -6.45
CA VAL A 37 3.56 5.59 -7.76
C VAL A 37 3.52 6.61 -8.90
N MET A 38 2.62 7.58 -8.84
CA MET A 38 2.53 8.64 -9.84
C MET A 38 3.82 9.49 -9.90
N ALA A 39 4.38 9.84 -8.75
CA ALA A 39 5.65 10.56 -8.67
C ALA A 39 6.81 9.72 -9.25
N GLY A 40 6.88 8.43 -8.92
CA GLY A 40 7.87 7.51 -9.47
C GLY A 40 7.78 7.38 -10.99
N MET A 41 6.56 7.32 -11.53
CA MET A 41 6.31 7.33 -12.98
C MET A 41 6.76 8.64 -13.62
N ALA A 42 6.39 9.79 -13.04
CA ALA A 42 6.76 11.11 -13.54
C ALA A 42 8.29 11.31 -13.54
N ILE A 43 8.97 10.88 -12.48
CA ILE A 43 10.43 10.91 -12.38
C ILE A 43 11.05 10.01 -13.44
N GLY A 44 10.55 8.78 -13.59
CA GLY A 44 11.03 7.83 -14.60
C GLY A 44 10.89 8.35 -16.02
N LEU A 45 9.79 9.03 -16.32
CA LEU A 45 9.45 9.47 -17.67
C LEU A 45 10.11 10.80 -18.05
N TRP A 46 10.17 11.77 -17.13
CA TRP A 46 10.70 13.12 -17.42
C TRP A 46 12.05 13.39 -16.79
N GLY A 47 12.27 12.94 -15.55
CA GLY A 47 13.46 13.30 -14.78
C GLY A 47 14.70 12.50 -15.16
N ILE A 48 14.57 11.19 -15.31
CA ILE A 48 15.71 10.27 -15.44
C ILE A 48 15.69 9.41 -16.71
N ASN A 49 14.79 9.68 -17.66
CA ASN A 49 14.60 8.88 -18.88
C ASN A 49 15.91 8.64 -19.67
N ALA A 50 16.74 9.68 -19.85
CA ALA A 50 18.02 9.54 -20.54
C ALA A 50 18.97 8.55 -19.82
N TRP A 51 19.00 8.58 -18.49
CA TRP A 51 19.81 7.68 -17.66
C TRP A 51 19.29 6.24 -17.66
N LEU A 52 17.96 6.04 -17.74
CA LEU A 52 17.38 4.70 -17.89
C LEU A 52 17.74 4.07 -19.24
N MET A 53 17.77 4.85 -20.32
CA MET A 53 18.03 4.34 -21.67
C MET A 53 19.48 3.88 -21.87
N GLU A 54 20.42 4.28 -21.01
CA GLU A 54 21.82 3.81 -21.04
C GLU A 54 21.97 2.31 -20.76
N SER A 55 21.01 1.69 -20.05
CA SER A 55 21.12 0.28 -19.66
C SER A 55 19.75 -0.38 -19.54
N ALA A 56 19.56 -1.46 -20.30
CA ALA A 56 18.35 -2.29 -20.25
C ALA A 56 18.04 -2.80 -18.83
N LEU A 57 19.07 -3.08 -18.01
CA LEU A 57 18.88 -3.52 -16.63
C LEU A 57 18.32 -2.41 -15.73
N ARG A 58 18.82 -1.17 -15.86
CA ARG A 58 18.29 -0.01 -15.11
C ARG A 58 16.85 0.26 -15.51
N PHE A 59 16.56 0.15 -16.80
CA PHE A 59 15.20 0.27 -17.32
C PHE A 59 14.26 -0.76 -16.68
N LEU A 60 14.63 -2.05 -16.72
CA LEU A 60 13.83 -3.13 -16.14
C LEU A 60 13.66 -3.01 -14.63
N LEU A 61 14.71 -2.65 -13.89
CA LEU A 61 14.63 -2.49 -12.44
C LEU A 61 13.71 -1.33 -12.04
N TRP A 62 13.82 -0.19 -12.72
CA TRP A 62 12.98 0.97 -12.42
C TRP A 62 11.52 0.71 -12.75
N TRP A 63 11.22 0.33 -14.00
CA TRP A 63 9.85 0.08 -14.44
C TRP A 63 9.25 -1.15 -13.78
N GLY A 64 10.05 -2.20 -13.55
CA GLY A 64 9.64 -3.36 -12.77
C GLY A 64 9.27 -2.98 -11.33
N GLY A 65 10.05 -2.11 -10.69
CA GLY A 65 9.72 -1.53 -9.39
C GLY A 65 8.41 -0.74 -9.41
N CYS A 66 8.19 0.10 -10.42
CA CYS A 66 6.94 0.84 -10.59
C CYS A 66 5.73 -0.09 -10.79
N ILE A 67 5.88 -1.16 -11.57
CA ILE A 67 4.83 -2.17 -11.77
C ILE A 67 4.51 -2.87 -10.44
N LEU A 68 5.54 -3.32 -9.71
CA LEU A 68 5.36 -3.98 -8.42
C LEU A 68 4.65 -3.08 -7.40
N LEU A 69 5.05 -1.81 -7.30
CA LEU A 69 4.37 -0.84 -6.43
C LEU A 69 2.91 -0.62 -6.85
N THR A 70 2.65 -0.56 -8.16
CA THR A 70 1.29 -0.43 -8.70
C THR A 70 0.43 -1.64 -8.32
N ILE A 71 0.97 -2.85 -8.44
CA ILE A 71 0.28 -4.09 -8.01
C ILE A 71 -0.03 -4.03 -6.51
N LEU A 72 0.91 -3.58 -5.68
CA LEU A 72 0.67 -3.42 -4.24
C LEU A 72 -0.45 -2.43 -3.93
N VAL A 73 -0.51 -1.30 -4.65
CA VAL A 73 -1.61 -0.33 -4.53
C VAL A 73 -2.95 -0.96 -4.90
N ILE A 74 -3.01 -1.72 -6.00
CA ILE A 74 -4.22 -2.43 -6.42
C ILE A 74 -4.68 -3.44 -5.37
N LEU A 75 -3.76 -4.25 -4.83
CA LEU A 75 -4.07 -5.21 -3.76
C LEU A 75 -4.61 -4.52 -2.51
N PHE A 76 -3.99 -3.39 -2.12
CA PHE A 76 -4.45 -2.64 -0.96
C PHE A 76 -5.82 -1.98 -1.22
N ALA A 77 -6.08 -1.52 -2.44
CA ALA A 77 -7.38 -0.95 -2.83
C ALA A 77 -8.49 -2.02 -2.81
N LEU A 78 -8.19 -3.23 -3.31
CA LEU A 78 -9.10 -4.38 -3.22
C LEU A 78 -9.39 -4.73 -1.76
N TYR A 79 -8.36 -4.74 -0.91
CA TYR A 79 -8.53 -4.99 0.52
C TYR A 79 -9.39 -3.93 1.21
N ASP A 80 -9.20 -2.65 0.88
CA ASP A 80 -10.04 -1.56 1.40
C ASP A 80 -11.51 -1.74 0.98
N ALA A 81 -11.77 -2.07 -0.30
CA ALA A 81 -13.11 -2.32 -0.80
C ALA A 81 -13.78 -3.50 -0.09
N LEU A 82 -13.07 -4.62 0.10
CA LEU A 82 -13.58 -5.79 0.82
C LEU A 82 -13.86 -5.50 2.30
N ALA A 83 -13.01 -4.69 2.95
CA ALA A 83 -13.23 -4.29 4.34
C ALA A 83 -14.48 -3.42 4.47
N VAL A 84 -14.71 -2.49 3.54
CA VAL A 84 -15.94 -1.69 3.50
C VAL A 84 -17.18 -2.57 3.32
N ILE A 85 -17.14 -3.53 2.40
CA ILE A 85 -18.27 -4.46 2.21
C ILE A 85 -18.56 -5.24 3.49
N ARG A 86 -17.52 -5.68 4.22
CA ARG A 86 -17.69 -6.36 5.50
C ARG A 86 -18.34 -5.45 6.56
N GLU A 87 -17.91 -4.20 6.67
CA GLU A 87 -18.48 -3.22 7.59
C GLU A 87 -19.96 -2.95 7.30
N GLU A 88 -20.34 -2.77 6.03
CA GLU A 88 -21.75 -2.53 5.69
C GLU A 88 -22.60 -3.79 5.92
N ARG A 89 -22.06 -4.98 5.64
CA ARG A 89 -22.74 -6.25 5.94
C ARG A 89 -23.00 -6.41 7.44
N GLU A 90 -22.03 -6.11 8.30
CA GLU A 90 -22.18 -6.20 9.76
C GLU A 90 -23.24 -5.24 10.33
N LYS A 91 -23.44 -4.07 9.70
CA LYS A 91 -24.53 -3.14 10.08
C LYS A 91 -25.89 -3.70 9.72
N LEU A 92 -26.06 -4.22 8.50
CA LEU A 92 -27.30 -4.84 8.04
C LEU A 92 -27.78 -5.96 8.98
N PHE A 93 -26.89 -6.86 9.43
CA PHE A 93 -27.24 -7.94 10.37
C PHE A 93 -27.54 -7.49 11.80
N ARG A 94 -27.21 -6.24 12.18
CA ARG A 94 -27.49 -5.71 13.52
C ARG A 94 -28.87 -5.05 13.62
N ASP A 95 -29.41 -4.62 12.49
CA ASP A 95 -30.69 -3.91 12.41
C ASP A 95 -31.89 -4.88 12.19
N ASP A 96 -31.64 -6.19 12.02
CA ASP A 96 -32.61 -7.30 11.96
C ASP A 96 -32.79 -7.99 13.33
#